data_AF-A0A4Y8C7I7-F1
#
_entry.id   AF-A0A4Y8C7I7-F1
#
_cell.length_a   1.000
_cell.length_b   1.000
_cell.length_c   1.000
_cell.angle_alpha   90.00
_cell.angle_beta   90.00
_cell.angle_gamma   90.00
#
_symmetry.space_group_name_H-M   'P 1'
#
loop_
_entity.id
_entity.type
_entity.pdbx_description
1 polymer ?
#
loop_
_entity_poly.entity_id
_entity_poly.type
_entity_poly.pdbx_seq_one_letter_code
_entity_poly.pdbx_strand_id
1 'polypeptide(L)' 'MKLIIATRKSQLALWQSEHVAQILKNTHQIEVLLEGFKTKG' A
#
# COMPACT_ATOMS: atom_id res chain seq x y z
N MET A 1 -12.75 9.90 2.05
CA MET A 1 -11.87 9.80 0.86
C MET A 1 -11.03 8.54 1.00
N LYS A 2 -10.91 7.72 -0.04
CA LYS A 2 -10.15 6.46 0.00
C LYS A 2 -8.96 6.54 -0.95
N LEU A 3 -7.80 6.08 -0.51
CA LEU A 3 -6.58 6.00 -1.30
C LEU A 3 -6.23 4.52 -1.57
N ILE A 4 -5.91 4.19 -2.81
CA ILE A 4 -5.49 2.84 -3.20
C ILE A 4 -4.00 2.86 -3.55
N ILE A 5 -3.23 1.97 -2.94
CA ILE A 5 -1.82 1.74 -3.28
C ILE A 5 -1.74 0.42 -4.06
N ALA A 6 -1.42 0.53 -5.34
CA ALA A 6 -1.06 -0.63 -6.15
C ALA A 6 0.37 -1.09 -5.80
N THR A 7 0.55 -2.37 -5.50
CA THR A 7 1.85 -2.92 -5.14
C THR A 7 2.11 -4.29 -5.74
N ARG A 8 3.39 -4.71 -5.78
CA ARG A 8 3.76 -6.06 -6.20
C ARG A 8 3.39 -7.07 -5.11
N LYS A 9 3.21 -8.33 -5.51
CA LYS A 9 2.94 -9.43 -4.58
C LYS A 9 4.18 -9.96 -3.82
N SER A 10 5.37 -9.40 -4.03
CA SER A 10 6.55 -9.81 -3.27
C SER A 10 6.44 -9.34 -1.83
N GLN A 11 6.96 -10.14 -0.89
CA GLN A 11 6.86 -9.85 0.55
C GLN A 11 7.48 -8.49 0.90
N LEU A 12 8.60 -8.13 0.26
CA LEU A 12 9.24 -6.83 0.46
C LEU A 12 8.36 -5.67 -0.02
N ALA A 13 7.73 -5.80 -1.19
CA ALA A 13 6.88 -4.73 -1.72
C ALA A 13 5.61 -4.54 -0.88
N LEU A 14 5.03 -5.64 -0.37
CA LEU A 14 3.93 -5.57 0.58
C LEU A 14 4.34 -4.83 1.86
N TRP A 15 5.45 -5.22 2.48
CA TRP A 15 5.96 -4.55 3.70
C TRP A 15 6.21 -3.05 3.47
N GLN A 16 6.84 -2.69 2.34
CA GLN A 16 7.05 -1.28 1.97
C GLN A 16 5.73 -0.52 1.85
N SER A 17 4.71 -1.15 1.24
CA SER A 17 3.41 -0.53 1.02
C SER A 17 2.62 -0.38 2.31
N GLU A 18 2.70 -1.38 3.21
CA GLU A 18 2.13 -1.33 4.56
C GLU A 18 2.75 -0.21 5.39
N HIS A 19 4.08 -0.07 5.33
CA HIS A 19 4.80 1.00 6.03
C HIS A 19 4.33 2.39 5.59
N VAL A 20 4.25 2.63 4.27
CA VAL A 20 3.74 3.89 3.72
C VAL A 20 2.26 4.10 4.07
N ALA A 21 1.44 3.05 3.99
CA ALA A 21 0.02 3.14 4.35
C ALA A 21 -0.20 3.52 5.82
N GLN A 22 0.63 3.03 6.74
CA GLN A 22 0.56 3.43 8.16
C GLN A 22 0.88 4.92 8.35
N ILE A 23 1.93 5.42 7.68
CA ILE A 23 2.28 6.84 7.73
C ILE A 23 1.11 7.69 7.22
N LEU A 24 0.55 7.35 6.06
CA LEU A 24 -0.57 8.10 5.47
C LEU A 24 -1.82 8.06 6.34
N LYS A 25 -2.16 6.90 6.91
CA LYS A 25 -3.28 6.75 7.86
C LYS A 25 -3.09 7.66 9.08
N ASN A 26 -1.90 7.68 9.66
CA ASN A 26 -1.61 8.45 10.87
C ASN A 26 -1.56 9.95 10.62
N THR A 27 -0.97 10.38 9.50
CA THR A 27 -0.82 11.81 9.18
C THR A 27 -2.11 12.46 8.69
N HIS A 28 -2.90 11.73 7.89
CA HIS A 28 -4.04 12.32 7.18
C HIS A 28 -5.40 11.75 7.58
N GLN A 29 -5.46 10.75 8.46
CA GLN A 29 -6.70 10.07 8.90
C GLN A 29 -7.55 9.56 7.71
N ILE A 30 -6.89 9.16 6.63
CA ILE A 30 -7.55 8.62 5.43
C ILE A 30 -7.53 7.09 5.43
N GLU A 31 -8.55 6.50 4.81
CA GLU A 31 -8.59 5.06 4.57
C GLU A 31 -7.65 4.71 3.40
N VAL A 32 -6.68 3.83 3.65
CA VAL A 32 -5.72 3.34 2.65
C VAL A 32 -5.90 1.84 2.45
N LEU A 33 -6.08 1.42 1.19
CA LEU A 33 -6.21 0.04 0.73
C LEU A 33 -4.98 -0.36 -0.10
N LEU A 34 -4.54 -1.62 0.04
CA LEU A 34 -3.46 -2.19 -0.75
C LEU A 34 -4.02 -3.15 -1.78
N GLU A 35 -3.68 -2.96 -3.05
CA GLU A 35 -4.05 -3.86 -4.14
C GLU A 35 -2.80 -4.52 -4.75
N GLY A 36 -2.74 -5.85 -4.66
CA GLY A 36 -1.59 -6.63 -5.11
C GLY A 36 -1.68 -7.03 -6.59
N PHE A 37 -0.75 -6.55 -7.40
CA PHE A 37 -0.67 -6.83 -8.83
C PHE A 37 0.46 -7.81 -9.17
N LYS A 38 0.20 -8.67 -10.16
CA LYS A 38 1.23 -9.52 -10.77
C LYS A 38 1.89 -8.73 -11.89
N THR A 39 3.17 -8.43 -11.73
CA THR A 39 3.99 -7.84 -12.79
C THR A 39 4.59 -8.94 -13.66
N LYS A 40 5.07 -8.58 -14.86
CA LYS A 40 5.74 -9.53 -15.77
C LYS A 40 7.12 -10.00 -15.28
N GLY A 41 7.65 -9.40 -14.21
CA GLY A 41 8.90 -9.77 -13.51
C GLY A 41 8.94 -9.15 -12.13
#